data_AF-A0A2U7NHG0-F1
#
_entry.id   AF-A0A2U7NHG0-F1
#
_cell.length_a   1.000
_cell.length_b   1.000
_cell.length_c   1.000
_cell.angle_alpha   90.00
_cell.angle_beta   90.00
_cell.angle_gamma   90.00
#
_symmetry.space_group_name_H-M   'P 1'
#
loop_
_entity.id
_entity.type
_entity.pdbx_description
1 polymer ?
#
loop_
_entity_poly.entity_id
_entity_poly.type
_entity_poly.pdbx_seq_one_letter_code
_entity_poly.pdbx_strand_id
1 'polypeptide(L)'
;MVLAPDYGHETTSEAMSYYLWLEAMTGNFTGNFAGLTTAWSTIEQYMIPTAADQPTGGYNAQKPATYAGEYELPDNYPSTLETNVPVGSDPLASELGTGAIYGMHWIIDVDNWYGF
;
A
#
# COMPACT_ATOMS: atom_id res chain seq x y z
N MET A 1 0.82 -15.19 -15.92
CA MET A 1 1.17 -15.88 -14.65
C MET A 1 0.07 -15.55 -13.67
N VAL A 2 -0.42 -16.51 -12.88
CA VAL A 2 -1.53 -16.29 -11.94
C VAL A 2 -1.16 -16.94 -10.61
N LEU A 3 -0.98 -16.14 -9.55
CA LEU A 3 -0.74 -16.59 -8.17
C LEU A 3 -1.34 -15.59 -7.18
N ALA A 4 -0.54 -14.64 -6.69
CA ALA A 4 -1.00 -13.51 -5.88
C ALA A 4 -1.42 -12.33 -6.77
N PRO A 5 -0.54 -11.78 -7.64
CA PRO A 5 -1.01 -11.07 -8.82
C PRO A 5 -1.67 -12.07 -9.79
N ASP A 6 -2.70 -11.62 -10.49
CA ASP A 6 -3.43 -12.42 -11.47
C ASP A 6 -2.98 -12.13 -12.91
N TYR A 7 -2.16 -11.09 -13.12
CA TYR A 7 -1.51 -10.80 -14.38
C TYR A 7 -0.01 -10.50 -14.21
N GLY A 8 0.80 -10.99 -15.16
CA GLY A 8 2.26 -11.03 -15.01
C GLY A 8 2.97 -9.68 -15.13
N HIS A 9 2.30 -8.65 -15.66
CA HIS A 9 2.82 -7.28 -15.69
C HIS A 9 2.14 -6.38 -14.64
N GLU A 10 1.40 -6.98 -13.70
CA GLU A 10 1.22 -6.32 -12.42
C GLU A 10 2.55 -6.31 -11.68
N THR A 11 2.72 -5.35 -10.79
CA THR A 11 3.81 -5.35 -9.81
C THR A 11 3.25 -5.24 -8.41
N THR A 12 4.09 -5.50 -7.41
CA THR A 12 3.70 -5.49 -6.00
C THR A 12 4.68 -4.70 -5.16
N SER A 13 4.24 -4.24 -3.99
CA SER A 13 5.15 -3.68 -2.98
C SER A 13 6.23 -4.68 -2.57
N GLU A 14 5.92 -5.99 -2.63
CA GLU A 14 6.91 -7.06 -2.49
C GLU A 14 7.99 -6.98 -3.57
N ALA A 15 7.63 -6.95 -4.86
CA ALA A 15 8.61 -6.87 -5.96
C ALA A 15 9.50 -5.63 -5.82
N MET A 16 8.94 -4.50 -5.39
CA MET A 16 9.67 -3.26 -5.20
C MET A 16 10.60 -3.29 -3.98
N SER A 17 10.22 -3.99 -2.90
CA SER A 17 11.13 -4.27 -1.78
C SER A 17 12.34 -5.14 -2.20
N TYR A 18 12.14 -6.09 -3.11
CA TYR A 18 13.21 -6.90 -3.69
C TYR A 18 14.10 -6.10 -4.64
N TYR A 19 13.52 -5.19 -5.43
CA TYR A 19 14.28 -4.27 -6.26
C TYR A 19 15.23 -3.42 -5.40
N LEU A 20 14.70 -2.85 -4.31
CA LEU A 20 15.50 -2.09 -3.36
C LEU A 20 16.62 -2.94 -2.74
N TRP A 21 16.31 -4.17 -2.32
CA TRP A 21 17.28 -5.07 -1.74
C TRP A 21 18.40 -5.43 -2.73
N LEU A 22 18.04 -5.74 -3.98
CA LEU A 22 18.98 -6.05 -5.05
C LEU A 22 19.98 -4.89 -5.25
N GLU A 23 19.47 -3.66 -5.36
CA GLU A 23 20.32 -2.48 -5.58
C GLU A 23 21.16 -2.12 -4.35
N ALA A 24 20.67 -2.37 -3.14
CA ALA A 24 21.47 -2.24 -1.92
C ALA A 24 22.66 -3.22 -1.92
N MET A 25 22.44 -4.48 -2.32
CA MET A 25 23.49 -5.49 -2.44
C MET A 25 24.49 -5.13 -3.54
N THR A 26 24.00 -4.66 -4.69
CA THR A 26 24.86 -4.16 -5.79
C THR A 26 25.74 -3.01 -5.30
N GLY A 27 25.17 -2.05 -4.58
CA GLY A 27 25.94 -0.96 -3.98
C GLY A 27 26.99 -1.45 -2.98
N ASN A 28 26.65 -2.42 -2.13
CA ASN A 28 27.59 -3.02 -1.18
C ASN A 28 28.78 -3.71 -1.87
N PHE A 29 28.56 -4.43 -2.97
CA PHE A 29 29.64 -5.16 -3.66
C PHE A 29 30.47 -4.28 -4.61
N THR A 30 29.90 -3.21 -5.14
CA THR A 30 30.55 -2.38 -6.18
C THR A 30 31.00 -1.01 -5.68
N GLY A 31 30.47 -0.55 -4.54
CA GLY A 31 30.61 0.83 -4.05
C GLY A 31 29.72 1.85 -4.79
N ASN A 32 28.93 1.43 -5.78
CA ASN A 32 28.03 2.31 -6.53
C ASN A 32 26.58 2.17 -6.08
N PHE A 33 26.06 3.17 -5.38
CA PHE A 33 24.69 3.19 -4.85
C PHE A 33 23.68 3.92 -5.74
N ALA A 34 24.04 4.31 -6.96
CA ALA A 34 23.12 5.01 -7.86
C ALA A 34 21.84 4.21 -8.12
N GLY A 35 21.95 2.88 -8.28
CA GLY A 35 20.79 2.00 -8.45
C GLY A 35 19.85 2.00 -7.25
N LEU A 36 20.37 2.08 -6.03
CA LEU A 36 19.56 2.14 -4.81
C LEU A 36 18.74 3.43 -4.76
N THR A 37 19.36 4.56 -5.14
CA THR A 37 18.65 5.83 -5.26
C THR A 37 17.54 5.77 -6.31
N THR A 38 17.83 5.19 -7.49
CA THR A 38 16.81 5.02 -8.55
C THR A 38 15.67 4.12 -8.11
N ALA A 39 15.96 3.02 -7.42
CA ALA A 39 14.94 2.12 -6.88
C ALA A 39 14.03 2.82 -5.90
N TRP A 40 14.60 3.56 -4.93
CA TRP A 40 13.81 4.32 -3.96
C TRP A 40 12.96 5.41 -4.63
N SER A 41 13.52 6.19 -5.56
CA SER A 41 12.75 7.20 -6.29
C SER A 41 11.61 6.61 -7.10
N THR A 42 11.78 5.40 -7.66
CA THR A 42 10.71 4.69 -8.37
C THR A 42 9.59 4.26 -7.41
N ILE A 43 9.96 3.79 -6.21
CA ILE A 43 8.99 3.46 -5.15
C ILE A 43 8.18 4.68 -4.75
N GLU A 44 8.83 5.80 -4.46
CA GLU A 44 8.15 7.04 -4.07
C GLU A 44 7.23 7.56 -5.17
N GLN A 45 7.65 7.44 -6.42
CA GLN A 45 6.89 7.98 -7.55
C GLN A 45 5.64 7.17 -7.86
N TYR A 46 5.72 5.84 -7.77
CA TYR A 46 4.66 4.96 -8.30
C TYR A 46 3.95 4.13 -7.22
N MET A 47 4.66 3.67 -6.19
CA MET A 47 4.09 2.75 -5.21
C MET A 47 3.47 3.45 -4.00
N ILE A 48 3.98 4.62 -3.61
CA ILE A 48 3.46 5.40 -2.49
C ILE A 48 2.41 6.38 -3.03
N PRO A 49 1.14 6.29 -2.60
CA PRO A 49 0.10 7.19 -3.10
C PRO A 49 0.44 8.67 -2.84
N THR A 50 0.32 9.52 -3.85
CA THR A 50 0.54 10.96 -3.72
C THR A 50 -0.60 11.62 -2.93
N ALA A 51 -0.44 12.89 -2.56
CA ALA A 51 -1.54 13.66 -1.94
C ALA A 51 -2.82 13.72 -2.81
N ALA A 52 -2.70 13.55 -4.14
CA ALA A 52 -3.85 13.49 -5.03
C ALA A 52 -4.55 12.11 -5.00
N ASP A 53 -3.79 11.04 -4.81
CA ASP A 53 -4.30 9.66 -4.76
C ASP A 53 -4.94 9.34 -3.39
N GLN A 54 -4.49 10.03 -2.34
CA GLN A 54 -5.05 9.96 -0.99
C GLN A 54 -5.40 11.36 -0.47
N PRO A 55 -6.46 12.01 -0.99
CA PRO A 55 -6.87 13.33 -0.52
C PRO A 55 -7.38 13.22 0.93
N THR A 56 -6.50 13.52 1.89
CA THR A 56 -6.77 13.29 3.31
C THR A 56 -7.63 14.39 3.91
N GLY A 57 -8.79 14.01 4.45
CA GLY A 57 -9.68 14.88 5.21
C GLY A 57 -10.70 14.07 6.00
N GLY A 58 -11.05 14.53 7.20
CA GLY A 58 -12.15 13.93 7.98
C GLY A 58 -11.81 12.66 8.78
N TYR A 59 -10.54 12.26 8.88
CA TYR A 59 -10.14 11.16 9.76
C TYR A 59 -10.34 11.52 11.24
N ASN A 60 -10.92 10.60 12.01
CA ASN A 60 -11.15 10.75 13.44
C ASN A 60 -10.47 9.61 14.21
N ALA A 61 -9.37 9.91 14.89
CA ALA A 61 -8.62 8.90 15.66
C ALA A 61 -9.43 8.26 16.81
N GLN A 62 -10.48 8.92 17.31
CA GLN A 62 -11.38 8.35 18.33
C GLN A 62 -12.47 7.44 17.72
N LYS A 63 -12.64 7.48 16.40
CA LYS A 63 -13.54 6.60 15.63
C LYS A 63 -12.91 6.29 14.27
N PRO A 64 -11.85 5.46 14.24
CA PRO A 64 -11.00 5.31 13.07
C PRO A 64 -11.66 4.53 11.93
N ALA A 65 -12.64 3.68 12.23
CA ALA A 65 -13.37 2.86 11.25
C ALA A 65 -14.79 2.51 11.74
N THR A 66 -15.59 1.92 10.85
CA THR A 66 -16.82 1.20 11.20
C THR A 66 -16.58 -0.28 10.90
N TYR A 67 -16.92 -1.17 11.84
CA TYR A 67 -16.70 -2.60 11.69
C TYR A 67 -17.56 -3.21 10.56
N ALA A 68 -16.99 -4.20 9.88
CA ALA A 68 -17.66 -5.13 9.00
C ALA A 68 -17.04 -6.51 9.24
N GLY A 69 -17.87 -7.56 9.25
CA GLY A 69 -17.40 -8.93 9.44
C GLY A 69 -16.63 -9.47 8.24
N GLU A 70 -15.76 -10.44 8.52
CA GLU A 70 -15.20 -11.32 7.49
C GLU A 70 -16.04 -12.60 7.41
N TYR A 71 -16.09 -13.22 6.23
CA TYR A 71 -16.86 -14.43 5.99
C TYR A 71 -16.03 -15.47 5.25
N GLU A 72 -16.34 -16.75 5.45
CA GLU A 72 -15.56 -17.86 4.91
C GLU A 72 -15.64 -17.99 3.38
N LEU A 73 -16.71 -17.50 2.76
CA LEU A 73 -16.98 -17.66 1.33
C LEU A 73 -17.26 -16.29 0.66
N PRO A 74 -16.80 -16.08 -0.59
CA PRO A 74 -17.09 -14.87 -1.35
C PRO A 74 -18.59 -14.59 -1.54
N ASP A 75 -19.42 -15.62 -1.63
CA ASP A 75 -20.87 -15.51 -1.83
C ASP A 75 -21.59 -14.79 -0.66
N ASN A 76 -20.92 -14.66 0.48
CA ASN A 76 -21.45 -13.95 1.65
C ASN A 76 -21.15 -12.44 1.63
N TYR A 77 -20.42 -11.95 0.63
CA TYR A 77 -20.15 -10.53 0.43
C TYR A 77 -21.22 -9.90 -0.48
N PRO A 78 -21.57 -8.61 -0.31
CA PRO A 78 -20.89 -7.62 0.54
C PRO A 78 -21.21 -7.74 2.03
N SER A 79 -20.17 -7.63 2.86
CA SER A 79 -20.34 -7.53 4.32
C SER A 79 -21.10 -6.26 4.68
N THR A 80 -22.03 -6.37 5.62
CA THR A 80 -22.76 -5.21 6.16
C THR A 80 -21.90 -4.48 7.19
N LEU A 81 -22.00 -3.15 7.22
CA LEU A 81 -21.38 -2.33 8.26
C LEU A 81 -22.19 -2.43 9.57
N GLU A 82 -21.52 -2.72 10.69
CA GLU A 82 -22.16 -2.82 12.00
C GLU A 82 -21.74 -1.65 12.90
N THR A 83 -22.61 -0.65 13.03
CA THR A 83 -22.32 0.56 13.82
C THR A 83 -22.37 0.36 15.33
N ASN A 84 -22.93 -0.77 15.79
CA ASN A 84 -23.08 -1.09 17.21
C ASN A 84 -21.87 -1.84 17.78
N VAL A 85 -20.98 -2.35 16.93
CA VAL A 85 -19.74 -3.01 17.34
C VAL A 85 -18.73 -1.93 17.79
N PRO A 86 -18.24 -1.95 19.04
CA PRO A 86 -17.25 -0.98 19.50
C PRO A 86 -15.94 -1.10 18.73
N VAL A 87 -15.39 0.04 18.28
CA VAL A 87 -14.07 0.16 17.68
C VAL A 87 -13.19 0.99 18.61
N GLY A 88 -11.91 0.59 18.77
CA GLY A 88 -10.95 1.30 19.61
C GLY A 88 -10.51 2.65 19.03
N SER A 89 -9.72 3.40 19.80
CA SER A 89 -9.04 4.61 19.31
C SER A 89 -7.70 4.27 18.65
N ASP A 90 -7.35 4.98 17.58
CA ASP A 90 -6.02 4.95 16.98
C ASP A 90 -5.05 5.84 17.79
N PRO A 91 -4.02 5.26 18.43
CA PRO A 91 -3.06 6.02 19.22
C PRO A 91 -1.93 6.66 18.40
N LEU A 92 -1.77 6.32 17.11
CA LEU A 92 -0.63 6.76 16.30
C LEU A 92 -0.92 8.02 15.50
N ALA A 93 -2.18 8.24 15.11
CA ALA A 93 -2.56 9.36 14.25
C ALA A 93 -2.24 10.75 14.81
N SER A 94 -2.24 10.94 16.14
CA SER A 94 -1.83 12.23 16.72
C SER A 94 -0.32 12.46 16.67
N GLU A 95 0.47 11.39 16.68
CA GLU A 95 1.94 11.47 16.65
C GLU A 95 2.44 11.61 15.20
N LEU A 96 1.89 10.83 14.28
CA LEU A 96 2.29 10.82 12.87
C LEU A 96 1.56 11.88 12.03
N GLY A 97 0.44 12.40 12.53
CA GLY A 97 -0.48 13.26 11.79
C GLY A 97 -1.54 12.45 11.04
N THR A 98 -2.66 13.10 10.74
CA THR A 98 -3.79 12.51 9.98
C THR A 98 -3.72 12.79 8.48
N GLY A 99 -2.53 13.14 7.99
CA GLY A 99 -2.27 13.47 6.59
C GLY A 99 -1.99 12.22 5.76
N ALA A 100 -1.30 12.42 4.64
CA ALA A 100 -0.92 11.35 3.74
C ALA A 100 -0.08 10.27 4.45
N ILE A 101 -0.44 9.00 4.23
CA ILE A 101 0.30 7.84 4.69
C ILE A 101 1.46 7.58 3.73
N TYR A 102 2.68 7.61 4.27
CA TYR A 102 3.89 7.26 3.51
C TYR A 102 4.13 5.75 3.58
N GLY A 103 3.36 5.00 2.77
CA GLY A 103 3.43 3.55 2.67
C GLY A 103 3.04 3.09 1.27
N MET A 104 3.70 2.04 0.79
CA MET A 104 3.40 1.48 -0.54
C MET A 104 2.00 0.87 -0.57
N HIS A 105 1.21 1.17 -1.60
CA HIS A 105 0.08 0.31 -1.96
C HIS A 105 0.61 -1.05 -2.47
N TRP A 106 -0.17 -2.10 -2.31
CA TRP A 106 0.35 -3.45 -2.45
C TRP A 106 0.45 -3.94 -3.90
N ILE A 107 -0.38 -3.42 -4.81
CA ILE A 107 -0.48 -3.87 -6.21
C ILE A 107 -0.61 -2.70 -7.18
N ILE A 108 -0.01 -2.82 -8.36
CA ILE A 108 -0.18 -1.86 -9.47
C ILE A 108 -0.30 -2.63 -10.78
N ASP A 109 -1.26 -2.21 -11.61
CA ASP A 109 -1.32 -2.56 -13.02
C ASP A 109 -0.38 -1.63 -13.82
N VAL A 110 0.83 -2.10 -14.12
CA VAL A 110 1.91 -1.25 -14.64
C VAL A 110 1.63 -0.77 -16.06
N ASP A 111 1.05 -1.65 -16.88
CA ASP A 111 0.82 -1.42 -18.31
C ASP A 111 -0.61 -0.98 -18.62
N ASN A 112 -1.39 -0.63 -17.59
CA ASN A 112 -2.82 -0.34 -17.69
C ASN A 112 -3.59 -1.41 -18.48
N TRP A 113 -3.28 -2.67 -18.19
CA TRP A 113 -3.90 -3.82 -18.82
C TRP A 113 -5.41 -3.92 -18.51
N TYR A 114 -5.81 -3.54 -17.29
CA TYR A 114 -7.19 -3.51 -16.83
C TYR A 114 -7.98 -2.30 -17.31
N GLY A 115 -7.31 -1.18 -17.65
CA GLY A 115 -7.94 0.00 -18.23
C GLY A 115 -8.62 0.94 -17.23
N PHE A 116 -8.13 1.00 -15.99
CA PHE A 116 -8.62 1.93 -14.96
C PHE A 116 -7.98 3.33 -15.03
#